data_AF-A0AAV8WV54-F1
#
_entry.id   AF-A0AAV8WV54-F1
#
_cell.length_a   1.000
_cell.length_b   1.000
_cell.length_c   1.000
_cell.angle_alpha   90.00
_cell.angle_beta   90.00
_cell.angle_gamma   90.00
#
_symmetry.space_group_name_H-M   'P 1'
#
loop_
_entity.id
_entity.type
_entity.pdbx_description
1 polymer ?
#
loop_
_entity_poly.entity_id
_entity_poly.type
_entity_poly.pdbx_seq_one_letter_code
_entity_poly.pdbx_strand_id
1 'polypeptide(L)'
;MYFLFQNFIRPFREHHIDPTSITRHDFIETNGDNFMVTIPFLGRMVWDFITLSKDDVQNKFTWNCYVFLLAIFVAMTNQIHKWSHTYFGLPSWVIFLQEYRVILPRRHHRIHHVAPHETYFCITTGWLNWPLEKLRFWSALEIIIETFTGHKPRADDLKWAQKGT
;
A
#
# COMPACT_ATOMS: atom_id res chain seq x y z
N MET A 1 12.28 -17.33 -5.24
CA MET A 1 11.12 -16.84 -4.48
C MET A 1 11.53 -15.98 -3.27
N TYR A 2 12.50 -16.44 -2.45
CA TYR A 2 13.00 -15.68 -1.27
C TYR A 2 13.57 -14.28 -1.61
N PHE A 3 14.39 -14.19 -2.67
CA PHE A 3 14.98 -12.92 -3.13
C PHE A 3 13.94 -11.89 -3.63
N LEU A 4 12.91 -12.34 -4.36
CA LEU A 4 11.86 -11.46 -4.85
C LEU A 4 11.10 -10.84 -3.68
N PHE A 5 10.68 -11.66 -2.71
CA PHE A 5 9.96 -11.22 -1.51
C PHE A 5 10.75 -10.22 -0.66
N GLN A 6 12.06 -10.41 -0.53
CA GLN A 6 12.90 -9.45 0.20
C GLN A 6 12.92 -8.07 -0.46
N ASN A 7 12.93 -8.00 -1.79
CA ASN A 7 12.90 -6.72 -2.50
C ASN A 7 11.55 -5.99 -2.33
N PHE A 8 10.43 -6.70 -2.19
CA PHE A 8 9.14 -6.08 -1.89
C PHE A 8 9.07 -5.52 -0.47
N ILE A 9 9.68 -6.19 0.51
CA ILE A 9 9.53 -5.84 1.93
C ILE A 9 10.60 -4.87 2.41
N ARG A 10 11.82 -4.97 1.88
CA ARG A 10 12.96 -4.20 2.36
C ARG A 10 12.74 -2.69 2.28
N PRO A 11 12.24 -2.08 1.18
CA PRO A 11 11.92 -0.66 1.17
C PRO A 11 10.90 -0.29 2.25
N PHE A 12 9.94 -1.18 2.53
CA PHE A 12 8.99 -0.99 3.62
C PHE A 12 9.63 -1.15 5.02
N ARG A 13 10.70 -1.90 5.18
CA ARG A 13 11.40 -1.94 6.47
C ARG A 13 12.31 -0.73 6.66
N GLU A 14 13.00 -0.32 5.60
CA GLU A 14 13.88 0.84 5.61
C GLU A 14 13.11 2.15 5.88
N HIS A 15 11.89 2.32 5.36
CA HIS A 15 11.10 3.52 5.68
C HIS A 15 10.58 3.56 7.13
N HIS A 16 10.41 2.43 7.83
CA HIS A 16 10.08 2.50 9.27
C HIS A 16 11.27 2.96 10.12
N ILE A 17 12.50 2.81 9.61
CA ILE A 17 13.72 3.27 10.28
C ILE A 17 14.02 4.74 9.90
N ASP A 18 13.94 5.05 8.61
CA ASP A 18 14.00 6.42 8.07
C ASP A 18 12.71 6.71 7.27
N PRO A 19 11.70 7.33 7.89
CA PRO A 19 10.42 7.66 7.25
C PRO A 19 10.53 8.44 5.94
N THR A 20 11.64 9.18 5.74
CA THR A 20 11.83 9.97 4.53
C THR A 20 12.55 9.22 3.42
N SER A 21 13.01 7.99 3.65
CA SER A 21 13.71 7.18 2.62
C SER A 21 12.89 6.98 1.36
N ILE A 22 11.59 6.72 1.53
CA ILE A 22 10.65 6.55 0.42
C ILE A 22 10.58 7.78 -0.51
N THR A 23 10.88 8.97 0.02
CA THR A 23 10.86 10.22 -0.77
C THR A 23 12.02 10.32 -1.77
N ARG A 24 13.07 9.51 -1.60
CA ARG A 24 14.30 9.56 -2.39
C ARG A 24 14.36 8.54 -3.53
N HIS A 25 13.46 7.56 -3.53
CA HIS A 25 13.31 6.62 -4.65
C HIS A 25 12.79 7.33 -5.91
N ASP A 26 13.08 6.80 -7.09
CA ASP A 26 12.46 7.29 -8.32
C ASP A 26 11.01 6.75 -8.48
N PHE A 27 10.34 7.09 -9.59
CA PHE A 27 8.97 6.66 -9.84
C PHE A 27 8.84 5.13 -10.00
N ILE A 28 9.81 4.48 -10.65
CA ILE A 28 9.79 3.04 -10.93
C ILE A 28 10.06 2.29 -9.64
N GLU A 29 11.07 2.68 -8.87
CA GLU A 29 11.38 2.06 -7.59
C GLU A 29 10.24 2.24 -6.57
N THR A 30 9.56 3.39 -6.57
CA THR A 30 8.41 3.62 -5.68
C THR A 30 7.21 2.75 -6.08
N ASN A 31 6.89 2.63 -7.37
CA ASN A 31 5.58 2.13 -7.81
C ASN A 31 5.60 0.83 -8.60
N GLY A 32 6.77 0.39 -9.09
CA GLY A 32 6.90 -0.72 -10.03
C GLY A 32 6.25 -2.01 -9.53
N ASP A 33 6.42 -2.30 -8.25
CA ASP A 33 5.80 -3.44 -7.57
C ASP A 33 4.27 -3.39 -7.63
N ASN A 34 3.68 -2.25 -7.29
CA ASN A 34 2.22 -2.07 -7.32
C ASN A 34 1.68 -2.17 -8.75
N PHE A 35 2.35 -1.55 -9.71
CA PHE A 35 1.98 -1.69 -11.12
C PHE A 35 2.06 -3.15 -11.58
N MET A 36 3.12 -3.88 -11.24
CA MET A 36 3.28 -5.28 -11.57
C MET A 36 2.11 -6.14 -11.06
N VAL A 37 1.62 -5.89 -9.84
CA VAL A 37 0.44 -6.58 -9.29
C VAL A 37 -0.83 -6.30 -10.12
N THR A 38 -0.99 -5.08 -10.64
CA THR A 38 -2.21 -4.68 -11.38
C THR A 38 -2.24 -5.17 -12.83
N ILE A 39 -1.08 -5.38 -13.46
CA ILE A 39 -0.96 -5.79 -14.87
C ILE A 39 -1.81 -7.01 -15.25
N PRO A 40 -1.78 -8.17 -14.54
CA PRO A 40 -2.56 -9.33 -14.97
C PRO A 40 -4.08 -9.08 -14.97
N PHE A 41 -4.59 -8.26 -14.04
CA PHE A 41 -6.01 -7.93 -13.97
C PHE A 41 -6.44 -6.98 -15.08
N LEU A 42 -5.63 -5.95 -15.35
CA LEU A 42 -5.87 -5.03 -16.45
C LEU A 42 -5.70 -5.73 -17.81
N GLY A 43 -4.71 -6.62 -17.94
CA GLY A 43 -4.50 -7.46 -19.12
C GLY A 43 -5.68 -8.39 -19.38
N ARG A 44 -6.27 -8.99 -18.34
CA ARG A 44 -7.48 -9.80 -18.48
C ARG A 44 -8.67 -8.97 -18.97
N MET A 45 -8.81 -7.74 -18.49
CA MET A 45 -9.87 -6.83 -18.93
C MET A 45 -9.68 -6.39 -20.38
N VAL A 46 -8.45 -6.10 -20.81
CA VAL A 46 -8.12 -5.85 -22.23
C VAL A 46 -8.46 -7.06 -23.10
N TRP A 47 -8.10 -8.26 -22.64
CA TRP A 47 -8.46 -9.50 -23.34
C TRP A 47 -9.98 -9.65 -23.49
N ASP A 48 -10.74 -9.38 -22.43
CA ASP A 48 -12.20 -9.44 -22.47
C ASP A 48 -12.78 -8.44 -23.47
N PHE A 49 -12.27 -7.22 -23.54
CA PHE A 49 -12.70 -6.22 -24.53
C PHE A 49 -12.37 -6.60 -25.98
N ILE A 50 -11.33 -7.40 -26.19
CA ILE A 50 -10.91 -7.86 -27.53
C ILE A 50 -11.68 -9.12 -27.95
N THR A 51 -11.99 -10.02 -27.01
CA THR A 51 -12.46 -11.38 -27.34
C THR A 51 -13.94 -11.63 -27.10
N LEU A 52 -14.59 -10.86 -26.23
CA LEU A 52 -16.00 -11.07 -25.91
C LEU A 52 -16.92 -10.25 -26.81
N SER A 53 -18.17 -10.71 -26.91
CA SER A 53 -19.22 -9.93 -27.56
C SER A 53 -19.52 -8.64 -26.79
N LYS A 54 -20.15 -7.65 -27.44
CA LYS A 54 -20.56 -6.41 -26.78
C LYS A 54 -21.51 -6.68 -25.60
N ASP A 55 -22.42 -7.62 -25.76
CA ASP A 55 -23.40 -7.97 -24.73
C ASP A 55 -22.71 -8.60 -23.51
N ASP A 56 -21.73 -9.47 -23.73
CA ASP A 56 -20.94 -10.08 -22.63
C ASP A 56 -20.09 -9.06 -21.89
N VAL A 57 -19.49 -8.11 -22.61
CA VAL A 57 -18.77 -6.98 -22.01
C VAL A 57 -19.72 -6.12 -21.17
N GLN A 58 -20.91 -5.83 -21.68
CA GLN A 58 -21.91 -5.03 -20.98
C GLN A 58 -22.40 -5.74 -19.70
N ASN A 59 -22.58 -7.06 -19.74
CA ASN A 59 -22.94 -7.87 -18.57
C ASN A 59 -21.85 -7.83 -17.47
N LYS A 60 -20.59 -7.59 -17.85
CA LYS A 60 -19.45 -7.46 -16.92
C LYS A 60 -19.13 -6.02 -16.53
N PHE A 61 -19.88 -5.03 -17.00
CA PHE A 61 -19.53 -3.62 -16.88
C PHE A 61 -19.20 -3.20 -15.44
N THR A 62 -20.08 -3.50 -14.48
CA THR A 62 -19.88 -3.15 -13.06
C THR A 62 -18.61 -3.78 -12.48
N TRP A 63 -18.34 -5.04 -12.82
CA TRP A 63 -17.14 -5.74 -12.36
C TRP A 63 -15.87 -5.11 -12.95
N ASN A 64 -15.89 -4.79 -14.25
CA ASN A 64 -14.77 -4.14 -14.92
C ASN A 64 -14.49 -2.74 -14.33
N CYS A 65 -15.54 -1.95 -14.06
CA CYS A 65 -15.39 -0.66 -13.37
C CYS A 65 -14.76 -0.82 -11.99
N TYR A 66 -15.23 -1.80 -11.20
CA TYR A 66 -14.68 -2.09 -9.89
C TYR A 66 -13.19 -2.48 -9.97
N VAL A 67 -12.84 -3.46 -10.82
CA VAL A 67 -11.45 -3.92 -10.99
C VAL A 67 -10.55 -2.80 -11.49
N PHE A 68 -11.03 -1.98 -12.43
CA PHE A 68 -10.28 -0.85 -12.96
C PHE A 68 -9.98 0.19 -11.87
N LEU A 69 -10.99 0.59 -11.10
CA LEU A 69 -10.82 1.54 -9.99
C LEU A 69 -9.90 0.96 -8.91
N LEU A 70 -10.10 -0.31 -8.54
CA LEU A 70 -9.23 -0.99 -7.58
C LEU A 70 -7.78 -1.01 -8.06
N ALA A 71 -7.55 -1.32 -9.34
CA ALA A 71 -6.22 -1.31 -9.93
C ALA A 71 -5.55 0.07 -9.86
N ILE A 72 -6.29 1.15 -10.12
CA ILE A 72 -5.77 2.53 -9.95
C ILE A 72 -5.33 2.77 -8.51
N PHE A 73 -6.18 2.41 -7.53
CA PHE A 73 -5.85 2.60 -6.12
C PHE A 73 -4.63 1.79 -5.70
N VAL A 74 -4.54 0.51 -6.12
CA VAL A 74 -3.38 -0.34 -5.85
C VAL A 74 -2.13 0.25 -6.47
N ALA A 75 -2.14 0.58 -7.77
CA ALA A 75 -1.00 1.15 -8.50
C ALA A 75 -0.47 2.43 -7.85
N MET A 76 -1.37 3.30 -7.36
CA MET A 76 -1.01 4.58 -6.75
C MET A 76 -0.69 4.50 -5.25
N THR A 77 -0.87 3.35 -4.60
CA THR A 77 -0.75 3.24 -3.14
C THR A 77 0.62 3.68 -2.62
N ASN A 78 1.72 3.23 -3.25
CA ASN A 78 3.05 3.64 -2.82
C ASN A 78 3.35 5.09 -3.14
N GLN A 79 2.84 5.63 -4.26
CA GLN A 79 2.99 7.04 -4.58
C GLN A 79 2.30 7.93 -3.54
N ILE A 80 1.10 7.55 -3.11
CA ILE A 80 0.34 8.26 -2.08
C ILE A 80 1.06 8.17 -0.73
N HIS A 81 1.56 6.99 -0.37
CA HIS A 81 2.38 6.79 0.82
C HIS A 81 3.63 7.69 0.79
N LYS A 82 4.36 7.75 -0.32
CA LYS A 82 5.48 8.65 -0.52
C LYS A 82 5.10 10.12 -0.30
N TRP A 83 3.98 10.57 -0.89
CA TRP A 83 3.48 11.92 -0.68
C TRP A 83 3.10 12.22 0.78
N SER A 84 2.70 11.20 1.55
CA SER A 84 2.45 11.37 2.99
C SER A 84 3.72 11.66 3.81
N HIS A 85 4.90 11.34 3.26
CA HIS A 85 6.22 11.68 3.81
C HIS A 85 6.90 12.89 3.16
N THR A 86 6.38 13.41 2.04
CA THR A 86 6.94 14.58 1.34
C THR A 86 6.39 15.88 1.91
N TYR A 87 7.21 16.64 2.65
CA TYR A 87 6.79 17.89 3.31
C TYR A 87 6.80 19.13 2.39
N PHE A 88 7.67 19.17 1.40
CA PHE A 88 7.86 20.32 0.51
C PHE A 88 7.77 19.91 -0.96
N GLY A 89 7.37 20.83 -1.84
CA GLY A 89 7.37 20.61 -3.30
C GLY A 89 6.28 19.69 -3.83
N LEU A 90 5.25 19.35 -3.04
CA LEU A 90 4.09 18.62 -3.57
C LEU A 90 3.24 19.53 -4.48
N PRO A 91 2.69 19.00 -5.58
CA PRO A 91 1.71 19.70 -6.39
C PRO A 91 0.48 20.10 -5.57
N SER A 92 -0.11 21.26 -5.86
CA SER A 92 -1.27 21.80 -5.13
C SER A 92 -2.47 20.84 -5.12
N TRP A 93 -2.68 20.08 -6.19
CA TRP A 93 -3.76 19.09 -6.27
C TRP A 93 -3.54 17.90 -5.32
N VAL A 94 -2.29 17.48 -5.08
CA VAL A 94 -1.98 16.42 -4.11
C VAL A 94 -2.30 16.91 -2.70
N ILE A 95 -1.86 18.13 -2.38
CA ILE A 95 -2.14 18.77 -1.09
C ILE A 95 -3.66 18.88 -0.89
N PHE A 96 -4.39 19.35 -1.90
CA PHE A 96 -5.85 19.41 -1.86
C PHE A 96 -6.46 18.03 -1.54
N LEU A 97 -6.09 16.98 -2.26
CA LEU A 97 -6.63 15.64 -2.00
C LEU A 97 -6.28 15.12 -0.60
N GLN A 98 -5.11 15.46 -0.05
CA GLN A 98 -4.72 15.12 1.32
C GLN A 98 -5.55 15.89 2.36
N GLU A 99 -5.74 17.20 2.20
CA GLU A 99 -6.51 18.02 3.14
C GLU A 99 -7.99 17.60 3.18
N TYR A 100 -8.55 17.22 2.03
CA TYR A 100 -9.92 16.70 1.91
C TYR A 100 -10.03 15.18 2.16
N ARG A 101 -8.95 14.52 2.57
CA ARG A 101 -8.90 13.09 2.93
C ARG A 101 -9.38 12.14 1.82
N VAL A 102 -9.22 12.53 0.57
CA VAL A 102 -9.45 11.65 -0.60
C VAL A 102 -8.29 10.66 -0.72
N ILE A 103 -7.07 11.11 -0.44
CA ILE A 103 -5.85 10.29 -0.36
C ILE A 103 -5.18 10.49 1.00
N LEU A 104 -4.25 9.59 1.36
CA LEU A 104 -3.67 9.54 2.71
C LEU A 104 -3.05 10.90 3.16
N PRO A 105 -3.61 11.53 4.21
CA PRO A 105 -3.03 12.75 4.77
C PRO A 105 -1.75 12.47 5.56
N ARG A 106 -0.77 13.38 5.49
CA ARG A 106 0.51 13.28 6.25
C ARG A 106 0.29 13.08 7.76
N ARG A 107 -0.61 13.89 8.35
CA ARG A 107 -0.92 13.82 9.79
C ARG A 107 -1.55 12.49 10.19
N HIS A 108 -2.33 11.89 9.31
CA HIS A 108 -2.96 10.59 9.53
C HIS A 108 -1.89 9.49 9.50
N HIS A 109 -1.05 9.50 8.47
CA HIS A 109 0.01 8.50 8.34
C HIS A 109 1.05 8.58 9.47
N ARG A 110 1.33 9.79 9.99
CA ARG A 110 2.24 9.96 11.13
C ARG A 110 1.87 9.11 12.34
N ILE A 111 0.58 8.82 12.56
CA ILE A 111 0.11 7.96 13.68
C ILE A 111 0.75 6.57 13.60
N HIS A 112 0.86 6.02 12.39
CA HIS A 112 1.49 4.73 12.14
C HIS A 112 2.99 4.71 12.53
N HIS A 113 3.68 5.84 12.35
CA HIS A 113 5.09 6.03 12.68
C HIS A 113 5.36 6.39 14.15
N VAL A 114 4.32 6.43 14.99
CA VAL A 114 4.50 6.58 16.44
C VAL A 114 4.65 5.19 17.06
N ALA A 115 5.66 5.04 17.93
CA ALA A 115 5.83 3.81 18.71
C ALA A 115 4.51 3.46 19.43
N PRO A 116 4.08 2.18 19.43
CA PRO A 116 4.87 0.98 19.09
C PRO A 116 4.74 0.48 17.62
N HIS A 117 4.29 1.30 16.67
CA HIS A 117 4.16 0.94 15.24
C HIS A 117 3.19 -0.22 14.94
N GLU A 118 2.09 -0.32 15.69
CA GLU A 118 1.15 -1.45 15.62
C GLU A 118 -0.24 -1.08 15.09
N THR A 119 -0.38 0.10 14.48
CA THR A 119 -1.67 0.73 14.23
C THR A 119 -1.68 1.47 12.89
N TYR A 120 -2.86 1.71 12.32
CA TYR A 120 -3.06 2.59 11.15
C TYR A 120 -2.31 2.17 9.86
N PHE A 121 -2.32 0.87 9.52
CA PHE A 121 -1.58 0.30 8.38
C PHE A 121 -2.13 0.61 6.98
N CYS A 122 -3.34 1.16 6.85
CA CYS A 122 -3.92 1.47 5.54
C CYS A 122 -3.33 2.78 4.97
N ILE A 123 -2.49 2.65 3.93
CA ILE A 123 -1.67 3.74 3.38
C ILE A 123 -2.19 4.35 2.05
N THR A 124 -3.29 3.86 1.50
CA THR A 124 -3.88 4.46 0.27
C THR A 124 -4.72 5.69 0.61
N THR A 125 -5.76 5.52 1.42
CA THR A 125 -6.65 6.62 1.83
C THR A 125 -6.69 6.84 3.35
N GLY A 126 -6.33 5.80 4.12
CA GLY A 126 -6.48 5.79 5.57
C GLY A 126 -7.93 5.59 6.07
N TRP A 127 -8.92 5.46 5.18
CA TRP A 127 -10.33 5.35 5.59
C TRP A 127 -10.62 4.16 6.49
N LEU A 128 -9.96 3.03 6.24
CA LEU A 128 -10.15 1.80 7.00
C LEU A 128 -9.34 1.75 8.30
N ASN A 129 -8.43 2.70 8.56
CA ASN A 129 -7.67 2.68 9.80
C ASN A 129 -8.58 2.77 11.02
N TRP A 130 -9.44 3.79 11.10
CA TRP A 130 -10.33 3.94 12.27
C TRP A 130 -11.26 2.73 12.49
N PRO A 131 -11.97 2.20 11.47
CA PRO A 131 -12.77 0.99 11.64
C PRO A 131 -11.95 -0.23 12.11
N LEU A 132 -10.77 -0.48 11.50
CA LEU A 132 -9.95 -1.65 11.82
C LEU A 132 -9.34 -1.55 13.23
N GLU A 133 -8.97 -0.36 13.68
CA GLU A 133 -8.54 -0.14 15.06
C GLU A 133 -9.66 -0.41 16.06
N LYS A 134 -10.89 0.03 15.77
CA LYS A 134 -12.05 -0.26 16.64
C LYS A 134 -12.35 -1.74 16.74
N LEU A 135 -12.11 -2.49 15.67
CA LEU A 135 -12.26 -3.94 15.63
C LEU A 135 -11.05 -4.70 16.19
N ARG A 136 -9.96 -4.00 16.57
CA ARG A 136 -8.66 -4.60 16.92
C ARG A 136 -8.18 -5.61 15.87
N PHE A 137 -8.48 -5.33 14.60
CA PHE A 137 -8.32 -6.28 13.51
C PHE A 137 -6.87 -6.77 13.40
N TRP A 138 -5.91 -5.83 13.43
CA TRP A 138 -4.49 -6.14 13.27
C TRP A 138 -3.93 -6.94 14.45
N SER A 139 -4.20 -6.53 15.68
CA SER A 139 -3.77 -7.27 16.87
C SER A 139 -4.39 -8.67 16.94
N ALA A 140 -5.66 -8.82 16.54
CA ALA A 140 -6.30 -10.13 16.46
C ALA A 140 -5.63 -11.01 15.40
N LEU A 141 -5.31 -10.46 14.23
CA LEU A 141 -4.60 -11.17 13.17
C LEU A 141 -3.19 -11.61 13.62
N GLU A 142 -2.47 -10.74 14.32
CA GLU A 142 -1.16 -11.05 14.91
C GLU A 142 -1.23 -12.22 15.90
N ILE A 143 -2.20 -12.20 16.81
CA ILE A 143 -2.42 -13.30 17.77
C ILE A 143 -2.73 -14.61 17.02
N ILE A 144 -3.57 -14.56 15.99
CA ILE A 144 -3.89 -15.74 15.17
C ILE A 144 -2.61 -16.28 14.52
N ILE A 145 -1.84 -15.43 13.84
CA ILE A 145 -0.60 -15.84 13.18
C ILE A 145 0.39 -16.44 14.19
N GLU A 146 0.62 -15.79 15.33
CA GLU A 146 1.52 -16.30 16.37
C GLU A 146 1.02 -17.66 16.92
N THR A 147 -0.28 -17.79 17.16
CA THR A 147 -0.87 -19.04 17.69
C THR A 147 -0.68 -20.22 16.74
N PHE A 148 -0.87 -20.00 15.43
CA PHE A 148 -0.79 -21.08 14.45
C PHE A 148 0.62 -21.33 13.90
N THR A 149 1.51 -20.33 13.94
CA THR A 149 2.83 -20.42 13.31
C THR A 149 3.99 -20.29 14.29
N GLY A 150 3.75 -19.86 15.53
CA GLY A 150 4.79 -19.52 16.52
C GLY A 150 5.60 -18.26 16.20
N HIS A 151 5.33 -17.58 15.08
CA HIS A 151 6.08 -16.38 14.69
C HIS A 151 5.56 -15.17 15.46
N LYS A 152 6.41 -14.64 16.34
CA LYS A 152 6.11 -13.44 17.12
C LYS A 152 6.13 -12.18 16.22
N PRO A 153 5.10 -11.32 16.30
CA PRO A 153 5.11 -10.04 15.61
C PRO A 153 6.37 -9.24 15.94
N ARG A 154 6.99 -8.64 14.91
CA ARG A 154 8.15 -7.73 15.04
C ARG A 154 9.41 -8.34 15.68
N ALA A 155 9.49 -9.66 15.82
CA ALA A 155 10.67 -10.32 16.40
C ALA A 155 11.97 -10.13 15.57
N ASP A 156 11.84 -9.70 14.32
CA ASP A 156 12.93 -9.47 13.38
C ASP A 156 13.25 -7.99 13.12
N ASP A 157 12.54 -7.04 13.74
CA ASP A 157 12.69 -5.60 13.44
C ASP A 157 14.15 -5.11 13.56
N LEU A 158 14.89 -5.60 14.57
CA LEU A 158 16.30 -5.26 14.76
C LEU A 158 17.24 -5.79 13.66
N LYS A 159 16.86 -6.85 12.94
CA LYS A 159 17.64 -7.38 11.81
C LYS A 159 17.65 -6.39 10.65
N TRP A 160 16.56 -5.66 10.47
CA TRP A 160 16.40 -4.67 9.42
C TRP A 160 17.03 -3.32 9.77
N ALA A 161 17.28 -3.05 11.06
CA ALA A 161 17.98 -1.85 11.52
C ALA A 161 19.49 -1.85 11.21
N GLN A 162 20.07 -3.01 10.96
CA GLN A 162 21.48 -3.13 10.59
C GLN A 162 21.63 -2.80 9.10
N LYS A 163 22.41 -1.75 8.79
CA LYS A 163 22.80 -1.48 7.39
C LYS A 163 23.44 -2.75 6.83
N GLY A 164 22.86 -3.31 5.77
CA GLY A 164 23.48 -4.40 5.04
C GLY A 164 24.90 -4.00 4.66
N THR A 165 25.87 -4.79 5.11
CA THR A 165 27.23 -4.79 4.55
C THR A 165 27.18 -5.18 3.09
#